data_AF-A0A936USJ3-F1
#
_entry.id   AF-A0A936USJ3-F1
#
_cell.length_a   1.000
_cell.length_b   1.000
_cell.length_c   1.000
_cell.angle_alpha   90.00
_cell.angle_beta   90.00
_cell.angle_gamma   90.00
#
_symmetry.space_group_name_H-M   'P 1'
#
loop_
_entity.id
_entity.type
_entity.pdbx_description
1 polymer ?
#
loop_
_entity_poly.entity_id
_entity_poly.type
_entity_poly.pdbx_seq_one_letter_code
_entity_poly.pdbx_strand_id
1 'polypeptide(L)'
;MTLPKDRLRKIHGVTEPAGPADQSVLARRKYHEAAAIWLAKWLTPLQALFALLGFFVVLLPVLSKPWRSIVENLPIFAPVFHDYSTFSGVAMANLYIGMLMAFTKLYWAKHSPSGDIVPYKDGIAPLPCPRTRKEEVSFWIETVALILVTSVWLFLPFGVLAYFINIGN
;
A
#
# COMPACT_ATOMS: atom_id res chain seq x y z
N MET A 1 -20.06 0.08 25.39
CA MET A 1 -19.52 -1.27 25.70
C MET A 1 -18.62 -1.70 24.55
N THR A 2 -17.31 -1.74 24.74
CA THR A 2 -16.37 -2.30 23.77
C THR A 2 -16.53 -3.82 23.74
N LEU A 3 -16.93 -4.37 22.60
CA LEU A 3 -17.04 -5.82 22.43
C LEU A 3 -15.66 -6.48 22.65
N PRO A 4 -15.59 -7.62 23.36
CA PRO A 4 -14.37 -8.42 23.44
C PRO A 4 -13.88 -8.76 22.04
N LYS A 5 -12.58 -8.57 21.77
CA LYS A 5 -12.01 -8.68 20.42
C LYS A 5 -12.15 -10.08 19.80
N ASP A 6 -12.33 -11.11 20.64
CA ASP A 6 -12.66 -12.47 20.21
C ASP A 6 -14.05 -12.53 19.56
N ARG A 7 -15.01 -11.76 20.07
CA ARG A 7 -16.31 -11.58 19.39
C ARG A 7 -16.19 -10.82 18.07
N LEU A 8 -15.29 -9.83 17.99
CA LEU A 8 -15.07 -9.10 16.73
C LEU A 8 -14.48 -10.02 15.65
N ARG A 9 -13.47 -10.84 15.97
CA ARG A 9 -12.90 -11.82 15.03
C ARG A 9 -13.96 -12.81 14.51
N LYS A 10 -14.83 -13.31 15.41
CA LYS A 10 -15.94 -14.20 15.06
C LYS A 10 -16.99 -13.52 14.17
N ILE A 11 -17.31 -12.25 14.41
CA ILE A 11 -18.24 -11.46 13.57
C ILE A 11 -17.66 -11.25 12.17
N HIS A 12 -16.34 -11.08 12.04
CA HIS A 12 -15.65 -10.86 10.76
C HIS A 12 -15.19 -12.15 10.06
N GLY A 13 -15.62 -13.33 10.52
CA GLY A 13 -15.32 -14.61 9.85
C GLY A 13 -13.84 -15.02 9.89
N VAL A 14 -13.03 -14.40 10.76
CA VAL A 14 -11.61 -14.74 10.93
C VAL A 14 -11.51 -16.04 11.72
N THR A 15 -10.94 -17.09 11.10
CA THR A 15 -10.72 -18.39 11.75
C THR A 15 -9.77 -18.20 12.94
N GLU A 16 -10.15 -18.71 14.12
CA GLU A 16 -9.29 -18.61 15.29
C GLU A 16 -7.99 -19.40 15.06
N PRO A 17 -6.81 -18.82 15.34
CA PRO A 17 -5.57 -19.58 15.27
C PRO A 17 -5.62 -20.72 16.30
N ALA A 18 -5.42 -21.95 15.84
CA ALA A 18 -5.50 -23.17 16.66
C ALA A 18 -4.41 -23.29 17.75
N GLY A 19 -3.50 -22.32 17.86
CA GLY A 19 -2.37 -22.33 18.79
C GLY A 19 -2.53 -21.33 19.95
N PRO A 20 -1.82 -21.54 21.07
CA PRO A 20 -1.80 -20.59 22.19
C PRO A 20 -1.25 -19.22 21.72
N ALA A 21 -1.81 -18.15 22.26
CA ALA A 21 -1.36 -16.79 21.94
C ALA A 21 0.05 -16.54 22.48
N ASP A 22 0.90 -15.92 21.66
CA ASP A 22 2.26 -15.57 22.03
C ASP A 22 2.26 -14.29 22.87
N GLN A 23 2.66 -14.41 24.15
CA GLN A 23 2.68 -13.29 25.10
C GLN A 23 3.55 -12.13 24.64
N SER A 24 4.63 -12.40 23.89
CA SER A 24 5.51 -11.35 23.36
C SER A 24 4.81 -10.51 22.28
N VAL A 25 3.98 -11.14 21.46
CA VAL A 25 3.19 -10.47 20.41
C VAL A 25 2.11 -9.62 21.06
N LEU A 26 1.42 -10.17 22.06
CA LEU A 26 0.41 -9.44 22.84
C LEU A 26 1.00 -8.22 23.56
N ALA A 27 2.23 -8.30 24.07
CA ALA A 27 2.91 -7.17 24.68
C ALA A 27 3.17 -6.01 23.70
N ARG A 28 3.30 -6.30 22.40
CA ARG A 28 3.50 -5.30 21.33
C ARG A 28 2.20 -4.79 20.71
N ARG A 29 1.04 -5.25 21.18
CA ARG A 29 -0.28 -4.94 20.61
C ARG A 29 -0.54 -3.45 20.39
N LYS A 30 -0.07 -2.61 21.30
CA LYS A 30 -0.20 -1.14 21.19
C LYS A 30 0.37 -0.59 19.89
N TYR A 31 1.43 -1.19 19.35
CA TYR A 31 2.05 -0.76 18.10
C TYR A 31 1.22 -1.19 16.88
N HIS A 32 0.67 -2.40 16.91
CA HIS A 32 -0.21 -2.88 15.84
C HIS A 32 -1.50 -2.04 15.77
N GLU A 33 -2.07 -1.70 16.92
CA GLU A 33 -3.26 -0.84 16.99
C GLU A 33 -2.97 0.59 16.52
N ALA A 34 -1.85 1.17 16.93
CA ALA A 34 -1.43 2.49 16.47
C ALA A 34 -1.22 2.53 14.95
N ALA A 35 -0.56 1.51 14.38
CA ALA A 35 -0.36 1.40 12.94
C ALA A 35 -1.70 1.25 12.19
N ALA A 36 -2.61 0.41 12.69
CA ALA A 36 -3.93 0.20 12.10
C ALA A 36 -4.77 1.49 12.10
N ILE A 37 -4.80 2.23 13.22
CA ILE A 37 -5.53 3.50 13.33
C ILE A 37 -4.90 4.57 12.44
N TRP A 38 -3.58 4.63 12.37
CA TRP A 38 -2.89 5.58 11.51
C TRP A 38 -3.21 5.30 10.03
N LEU A 39 -3.12 4.04 9.60
CA LEU A 39 -3.50 3.62 8.26
C LEU A 39 -4.97 3.97 7.98
N ALA A 40 -5.87 3.68 8.93
CA ALA A 40 -7.29 4.00 8.81
C ALA A 40 -7.54 5.44 8.39
N LYS A 41 -6.83 6.34 9.06
CA LYS A 41 -7.02 7.77 8.97
C LYS A 41 -6.34 8.34 7.73
N TRP A 42 -5.15 7.86 7.41
CA TRP A 42 -4.27 8.52 6.45
C TRP A 42 -4.18 7.81 5.10
N LEU A 43 -4.61 6.56 4.97
CA LEU A 43 -4.48 5.81 3.72
C LEU A 43 -5.17 6.52 2.55
N THR A 44 -6.47 6.82 2.67
CA THR A 44 -7.22 7.48 1.59
C THR A 44 -6.71 8.89 1.26
N PRO A 45 -6.44 9.77 2.24
CA PRO A 45 -5.82 11.07 1.96
C PRO A 45 -4.47 10.97 1.26
N LEU A 46 -3.61 10.03 1.69
CA LEU A 46 -2.32 9.82 1.05
C LEU A 46 -2.49 9.29 -0.37
N GLN A 47 -3.43 8.37 -0.61
CA GLN A 47 -3.73 7.88 -1.96
C GLN A 47 -4.16 9.02 -2.88
N ALA A 48 -5.06 9.89 -2.42
CA ALA A 48 -5.47 11.05 -3.19
C ALA A 48 -4.28 11.99 -3.49
N LEU A 49 -3.43 12.26 -2.50
CA LEU A 49 -2.25 13.11 -2.66
C LEU A 49 -1.26 12.54 -3.70
N PHE A 50 -0.91 11.27 -3.58
CA PHE A 50 0.05 10.64 -4.49
C PHE A 50 -0.54 10.38 -5.88
N ALA A 51 -1.84 10.15 -6.00
CA ALA A 51 -2.50 10.11 -7.30
C ALA A 51 -2.45 11.48 -8.00
N LEU A 52 -2.70 12.57 -7.27
CA LEU A 52 -2.56 13.93 -7.80
C LEU A 52 -1.11 14.20 -8.22
N LEU A 53 -0.14 13.84 -7.39
CA LEU A 53 1.27 13.97 -7.74
C LEU A 53 1.63 13.17 -9.00
N GLY A 54 1.20 11.90 -9.10
CA GLY A 54 1.41 11.09 -10.29
C GLY A 54 0.78 11.72 -11.54
N PHE A 55 -0.42 12.28 -11.43
CA PHE A 55 -1.05 13.01 -12.52
C PHE A 55 -0.23 14.24 -12.94
N PHE A 56 0.09 15.13 -12.01
CA PHE A 56 0.79 16.39 -12.32
C PHE A 56 2.26 16.21 -12.70
N VAL A 57 2.95 15.21 -12.14
CA VAL A 57 4.39 15.00 -12.36
C VAL A 57 4.65 14.04 -13.52
N VAL A 58 3.76 13.07 -13.78
CA VAL A 58 4.01 12.04 -14.80
C VAL A 58 3.11 12.23 -16.02
N LEU A 59 1.78 12.23 -15.84
CA LEU A 59 0.86 12.19 -16.97
C LEU A 59 0.67 13.56 -17.65
N LEU A 60 0.44 14.62 -16.88
CA LEU A 60 0.17 15.96 -17.40
C LEU A 60 1.31 16.54 -18.25
N PRO A 61 2.61 16.34 -17.93
CA PRO A 61 3.72 16.72 -18.80
C PRO A 61 3.68 16.08 -20.19
N VAL A 62 3.17 14.85 -20.30
CA VAL A 62 3.04 14.21 -21.62
C VAL A 62 1.91 14.84 -22.43
N LEU A 63 0.85 15.30 -21.76
CA LEU A 63 -0.31 15.92 -22.39
C LEU A 63 -0.14 17.42 -22.70
N SER A 64 0.77 18.12 -22.01
CA SER A 64 0.89 19.58 -22.07
C SER A 64 2.35 20.03 -22.12
N LYS A 65 2.78 20.58 -23.27
CA LYS A 65 4.15 21.10 -23.47
C LYS A 65 4.53 22.22 -22.48
N PRO A 66 3.65 23.21 -22.17
CA PRO A 66 3.97 24.22 -21.16
C PRO A 66 4.23 23.60 -19.78
N TRP A 67 3.42 22.60 -19.40
CA TRP A 67 3.56 21.95 -18.12
C TRP A 67 4.82 21.07 -18.05
N ARG A 68 5.12 20.36 -19.15
CA ARG A 68 6.37 19.61 -19.31
C ARG A 68 7.60 20.48 -19.05
N SER A 69 7.63 21.68 -19.64
CA SER A 69 8.72 22.63 -19.43
C SER A 69 8.87 23.04 -17.96
N ILE A 70 7.79 23.12 -17.19
CA ILE A 70 7.86 23.44 -15.76
C ILE A 70 8.46 22.25 -15.00
N VAL A 71 7.97 21.03 -15.26
CA VAL A 71 8.41 19.82 -14.56
C VAL A 71 9.88 19.48 -14.85
N GLU A 72 10.31 19.59 -16.11
CA GLU A 72 11.70 19.32 -16.52
C GLU A 72 12.71 20.32 -15.91
N ASN A 73 12.26 21.53 -15.54
CA ASN A 73 13.11 22.53 -14.87
C ASN A 73 13.21 22.34 -13.35
N LEU A 74 12.43 21.43 -12.75
CA LEU A 74 12.45 21.16 -11.32
C LEU A 74 13.32 19.92 -11.03
N PRO A 75 14.43 20.05 -10.27
CA PRO A 75 15.43 18.99 -10.13
C PRO A 75 14.92 17.71 -9.46
N ILE A 76 13.86 17.83 -8.64
CA ILE A 76 13.24 16.68 -7.97
C ILE A 76 12.26 15.95 -8.90
N PHE A 77 11.53 16.69 -9.75
CA PHE A 77 10.45 16.12 -10.55
C PHE A 77 10.90 15.68 -11.93
N ALA A 78 11.94 16.30 -12.51
CA ALA A 78 12.46 15.90 -13.81
C ALA A 78 12.88 14.42 -13.84
N PRO A 79 13.66 13.88 -12.87
CA PRO A 79 14.02 12.47 -12.86
C PRO A 79 12.81 11.55 -12.70
N VAL A 80 11.85 11.92 -11.85
CA VAL A 80 10.62 11.14 -11.62
C VAL A 80 9.77 11.10 -12.89
N PHE A 81 9.58 12.25 -13.54
CA PHE A 81 8.89 12.32 -14.82
C PHE A 81 9.55 11.43 -15.87
N HIS A 82 10.87 11.56 -16.05
CA HIS A 82 11.60 10.76 -17.02
C HIS A 82 11.50 9.26 -16.73
N ASP A 83 11.86 8.82 -15.52
CA ASP A 83 11.86 7.40 -15.18
C ASP A 83 10.49 6.75 -15.35
N TYR A 84 9.41 7.42 -14.95
CA TYR A 84 8.06 6.87 -15.09
C TYR A 84 7.47 6.97 -16.49
N SER A 85 7.83 7.99 -17.27
CA SER A 85 7.34 8.13 -18.65
C SER A 85 8.07 7.24 -19.65
N THR A 86 9.26 6.73 -19.32
CA THR A 86 10.05 5.81 -20.17
C THR A 86 10.10 4.38 -19.63
N PHE A 87 9.53 4.11 -18.45
CA PHE A 87 9.73 2.87 -17.71
C PHE A 87 11.22 2.54 -17.51
N SER A 88 11.99 3.50 -17.02
CA SER A 88 13.39 3.30 -16.63
C SER A 88 13.61 3.51 -15.14
N GLY A 89 14.85 3.26 -14.70
CA GLY A 89 15.33 3.65 -13.38
C GLY A 89 14.39 3.26 -12.24
N VAL A 90 13.90 4.27 -11.53
CA VAL A 90 13.05 4.11 -10.35
C VAL A 90 11.70 3.44 -10.69
N ALA A 91 11.12 3.69 -11.87
CA ALA A 91 9.86 3.07 -12.26
C ALA A 91 9.97 1.55 -12.40
N MET A 92 11.07 1.07 -13.00
CA MET A 92 11.38 -0.36 -13.11
C MET A 92 11.68 -0.98 -11.74
N ALA A 93 12.49 -0.30 -10.92
CA ALA A 93 12.77 -0.76 -9.56
C ALA A 93 11.47 -0.94 -8.75
N ASN A 94 10.56 0.02 -8.84
CA ASN A 94 9.26 -0.07 -8.20
C ASN A 94 8.47 -1.26 -8.74
N LEU A 95 8.36 -1.42 -10.06
CA LEU A 95 7.67 -2.55 -10.68
C LEU A 95 8.20 -3.90 -10.14
N TYR A 96 9.52 -4.09 -10.07
CA TYR A 96 10.13 -5.30 -9.49
C TYR A 96 9.78 -5.50 -8.01
N ILE A 97 9.85 -4.43 -7.21
CA ILE A 97 9.55 -4.50 -5.77
C ILE A 97 8.11 -4.95 -5.55
N GLY A 98 7.13 -4.50 -6.33
CA GLY A 98 5.74 -4.93 -6.11
C GLY A 98 5.41 -6.25 -6.75
N MET A 99 6.10 -6.68 -7.80
CA MET A 99 6.05 -8.08 -8.19
C MET A 99 6.51 -8.96 -7.01
N LEU A 100 7.66 -8.65 -6.41
CA LEU A 100 8.16 -9.36 -5.23
C LEU A 100 7.15 -9.30 -4.07
N MET A 101 6.56 -8.14 -3.78
CA MET A 101 5.53 -8.02 -2.74
C MET A 101 4.26 -8.80 -3.06
N ALA A 102 3.82 -8.85 -4.32
CA ALA A 102 2.65 -9.63 -4.72
C ALA A 102 2.89 -11.13 -4.47
N PHE A 103 4.09 -11.63 -4.79
CA PHE A 103 4.48 -13.01 -4.49
C PHE A 103 4.62 -13.29 -2.99
N THR A 104 5.26 -12.39 -2.23
CA THR A 104 5.41 -12.59 -0.78
C THR A 104 4.06 -12.49 -0.07
N LYS A 105 3.17 -11.59 -0.49
CA LYS A 105 1.80 -11.51 0.02
C LYS A 105 1.05 -12.82 -0.17
N LEU A 106 1.16 -13.46 -1.33
CA LEU A 106 0.52 -14.76 -1.58
C LEU A 106 1.02 -15.85 -0.61
N TYR A 107 2.33 -15.85 -0.31
CA TYR A 107 2.91 -16.80 0.63
C TYR A 107 2.44 -16.57 2.08
N TRP A 108 2.30 -15.30 2.49
CA TRP A 108 1.93 -14.91 3.85
C TRP A 108 0.43 -14.75 4.08
N ALA A 109 -0.40 -14.71 3.02
CA ALA A 109 -1.85 -14.53 3.11
C ALA A 109 -2.52 -15.55 4.04
N LYS A 110 -2.05 -16.81 4.04
CA LYS A 110 -2.51 -17.87 4.96
C LYS A 110 -2.28 -17.60 6.45
N HIS A 111 -1.47 -16.58 6.76
CA HIS A 111 -1.15 -16.12 8.11
C HIS A 111 -1.71 -14.71 8.36
N SER A 112 -2.51 -14.17 7.43
CA SER A 112 -3.15 -12.87 7.63
C SER A 112 -4.06 -12.95 8.84
N PRO A 113 -3.87 -12.07 9.84
CA PRO A 113 -4.76 -12.07 10.97
C PRO A 113 -6.18 -11.61 10.59
N SER A 114 -6.34 -11.01 9.40
CA SER A 114 -7.56 -10.39 8.86
C SER A 114 -8.47 -11.37 8.09
N GLY A 115 -8.01 -12.60 7.82
CA GLY A 115 -8.70 -13.55 6.95
C GLY A 115 -8.67 -13.15 5.47
N ASP A 116 -9.40 -13.89 4.62
CA ASP A 116 -9.27 -13.78 3.16
C ASP A 116 -9.91 -12.51 2.55
N ILE A 117 -10.86 -11.85 3.22
CA ILE A 117 -11.61 -10.72 2.64
C ILE A 117 -12.08 -9.76 3.74
N VAL A 118 -11.63 -8.50 3.69
CA VAL A 118 -12.35 -7.40 4.37
C VAL A 118 -12.67 -6.31 3.34
N PRO A 119 -13.96 -6.00 3.08
CA PRO A 119 -14.35 -5.00 2.10
C PRO A 119 -13.87 -3.61 2.54
N TYR A 120 -13.24 -2.88 1.62
CA TYR A 120 -12.52 -1.62 1.83
C TYR A 120 -13.28 -0.51 2.62
N LYS A 121 -14.62 -0.60 2.66
CA LYS A 121 -15.51 0.36 3.34
C LYS A 121 -15.75 0.03 4.82
N ASP A 122 -15.65 -1.25 5.19
CA ASP A 122 -15.66 -1.76 6.58
C ASP A 122 -14.25 -2.25 7.02
N GLY A 123 -13.29 -2.18 6.09
CA GLY A 123 -11.93 -2.76 6.10
C GLY A 123 -10.94 -2.12 7.04
N ILE A 124 -11.41 -1.15 7.83
CA ILE A 124 -10.68 -0.60 8.95
C ILE A 124 -11.48 -0.75 10.25
N ALA A 125 -12.28 -1.81 10.37
CA ALA A 125 -12.37 -2.46 11.66
C ALA A 125 -10.94 -2.74 12.14
N PRO A 126 -10.60 -2.57 13.43
CA PRO A 126 -9.22 -2.66 13.89
C PRO A 126 -8.66 -3.98 13.40
N LEU A 127 -7.71 -3.91 12.44
CA LEU A 127 -6.99 -5.04 11.88
C LEU A 127 -6.80 -6.03 13.03
N PRO A 128 -7.45 -7.20 12.99
CA PRO A 128 -7.41 -8.12 14.13
C PRO A 128 -5.96 -8.26 14.55
N CYS A 129 -5.62 -7.74 15.74
CA CYS A 129 -4.20 -7.62 16.09
C CYS A 129 -3.59 -9.02 16.11
N PRO A 130 -2.34 -9.18 15.64
CA PRO A 130 -1.71 -10.49 15.58
C PRO A 130 -1.66 -11.13 16.98
N ARG A 131 -1.88 -12.44 17.04
CA ARG A 131 -1.74 -13.26 18.27
C ARG A 131 -0.55 -14.19 18.24
N THR A 132 -0.06 -14.53 17.04
CA THR A 132 1.09 -15.40 16.85
C THR A 132 2.21 -14.66 16.12
N ARG A 133 3.44 -15.13 16.23
CA ARG A 133 4.59 -14.53 15.53
C ARG A 133 4.40 -14.52 14.01
N LYS A 134 3.75 -15.55 13.45
CA LYS A 134 3.46 -15.62 12.01
C LYS A 134 2.42 -14.59 11.57
N GLU A 135 1.38 -14.40 12.38
CA GLU A 135 0.40 -13.32 12.17
C GLU A 135 1.05 -11.94 12.27
N GLU A 136 1.98 -11.74 13.20
CA GLU A 136 2.67 -10.46 13.35
C GLU A 136 3.53 -10.13 12.13
N VAL A 137 4.23 -11.11 11.56
CA VAL A 137 4.97 -10.93 10.31
C VAL A 137 4.01 -10.59 9.16
N SER A 138 2.89 -11.30 9.02
CA SER A 138 1.91 -11.01 7.97
C SER A 138 1.33 -9.60 8.12
N PHE A 139 0.98 -9.19 9.35
CA PHE A 139 0.47 -7.85 9.65
C PHE A 139 1.41 -6.74 9.20
N TRP A 140 2.72 -6.88 9.49
CA TRP A 140 3.70 -5.87 9.09
C TRP A 140 3.97 -5.87 7.59
N ILE A 141 4.00 -7.05 6.94
CA ILE A 141 4.12 -7.14 5.48
C ILE A 141 2.94 -6.45 4.79
N GLU A 142 1.70 -6.69 5.25
CA GLU A 142 0.50 -6.03 4.73
C GLU A 142 0.53 -4.52 4.94
N THR A 143 0.95 -4.08 6.12
CA THR A 143 1.10 -2.65 6.45
C THR A 143 2.10 -1.97 5.52
N VAL A 144 3.29 -2.56 5.33
CA VAL A 144 4.32 -2.03 4.43
C VAL A 144 3.83 -2.01 2.99
N ALA A 145 3.19 -3.09 2.53
CA ALA A 145 2.63 -3.16 1.19
C ALA A 145 1.58 -2.07 0.94
N LEU A 146 0.68 -1.81 1.90
CA LEU A 146 -0.33 -0.74 1.79
C LEU A 146 0.30 0.66 1.71
N ILE A 147 1.31 0.94 2.54
CA ILE A 147 2.04 2.22 2.52
C ILE A 147 2.75 2.40 1.18
N LEU A 148 3.41 1.36 0.68
CA LEU A 148 4.11 1.42 -0.60
C LEU A 148 3.12 1.65 -1.74
N VAL A 149 2.05 0.85 -1.82
CA VAL A 149 1.00 1.01 -2.84
C VAL A 149 0.47 2.44 -2.87
N THR A 150 0.22 3.00 -1.70
CA THR A 150 -0.30 4.36 -1.55
C THR A 150 0.71 5.44 -1.93
N SER A 151 2.01 5.24 -1.67
CA SER A 151 3.03 6.27 -1.84
C SER A 151 3.68 6.31 -3.22
N VAL A 152 3.87 5.16 -3.85
CA VAL A 152 4.73 5.07 -5.06
C VAL A 152 4.01 4.37 -6.20
N TRP A 153 3.11 3.43 -5.91
CA TRP A 153 2.45 2.65 -6.97
C TRP A 153 1.39 3.42 -7.71
N LEU A 154 0.88 4.50 -7.12
CA LEU A 154 -0.06 5.37 -7.81
C LEU A 154 0.58 6.11 -9.00
N PHE A 155 1.90 6.18 -9.08
CA PHE A 155 2.60 6.71 -10.25
C PHE A 155 2.60 5.70 -11.41
N LEU A 156 2.51 4.40 -11.15
CA LEU A 156 2.61 3.38 -12.20
C LEU A 156 1.46 3.44 -13.22
N PRO A 157 0.17 3.54 -12.87
CA PRO A 157 -0.90 3.72 -13.86
C PRO A 157 -0.67 4.95 -14.74
N PHE A 158 -0.25 6.07 -14.16
CA PHE A 158 0.08 7.28 -14.90
C PHE A 158 1.33 7.12 -15.77
N GLY A 159 2.33 6.39 -15.30
CA GLY A 159 3.53 6.01 -16.05
C GLY A 159 3.20 5.12 -17.25
N VAL A 160 2.37 4.08 -17.07
CA VAL A 160 1.86 3.22 -18.16
C VAL A 160 1.22 4.07 -19.24
N LEU A 161 0.29 4.94 -18.86
CA LEU A 161 -0.39 5.84 -19.81
C LEU A 161 0.59 6.80 -20.48
N ALA A 162 1.46 7.46 -19.70
CA ALA A 162 2.47 8.38 -20.19
C ALA A 162 3.40 7.71 -21.21
N TYR A 163 3.87 6.50 -20.93
CA TYR A 163 4.74 5.72 -21.82
C TYR A 163 4.09 5.41 -23.17
N PHE A 164 2.85 4.91 -23.17
CA PHE A 164 2.14 4.61 -24.42
C PHE A 164 1.87 5.88 -25.24
N ILE A 165 1.50 6.98 -24.60
CA ILE A 165 1.30 8.26 -25.30
C ILE A 165 2.62 8.78 -25.88
N ASN A 166 3.73 8.62 -25.17
CA ASN A 166 5.04 9.10 -25.60
C ASN A 166 5.65 8.25 -26.74
N ILE A 167 5.28 6.97 -26.86
CA ILE A 167 5.63 6.13 -28.02
C ILE A 167 4.78 6.46 -29.25
N GLY A 168 3.53 6.87 -29.04
CA GLY A 168 2.60 7.21 -30.12
C GLY A 168 2.80 8.61 -30.73
N ASN A 169 3.62 9.45 -30.10
CA ASN A 169 4.01 10.79 -30.57
C ASN A 169 5.41 10.78 -31.17
#